data_AF-A0AAW5N3T8-F1
#
_entry.id   AF-A0AAW5N3T8-F1
#
_cell.length_a   1.000
_cell.length_b   1.000
_cell.length_c   1.000
_cell.angle_alpha   90.00
_cell.angle_beta   90.00
_cell.angle_gamma   90.00
#
_symmetry.space_group_name_H-M   'P 1'
#
loop_
_entity.id
_entity.type
_entity.pdbx_description
1 polymer ?
#
loop_
_entity_poly.entity_id
_entity_poly.type
_entity_poly.pdbx_seq_one_letter_code
_entity_poly.pdbx_strand_id
1 'polypeptide(L)'
;EQLDGFRRQVQDSFGKEAQERHTLTHEIRNLQQLNAQMAQEAINLTRALKGDNKTQGNWGEVVLTRVLEASGLREGYEYETQVSI
;
A
#
# COMPACT_ATOMS: atom_id res chain seq x y z
N GLU A 1 21.37 45.51 -8.25
CA GLU A 1 21.66 44.18 -8.84
C GLU A 1 21.58 43.02 -7.83
N GLN A 2 22.39 42.96 -6.77
CA GLN A 2 22.33 41.83 -5.81
C GLN A 2 20.95 41.64 -5.14
N LEU A 3 20.29 42.73 -4.75
CA LEU A 3 18.96 42.67 -4.11
C LEU A 3 17.85 42.22 -5.08
N ASP A 4 17.92 42.60 -6.35
CA ASP A 4 16.96 42.17 -7.37
C ASP A 4 17.15 40.70 -7.76
N GLY A 5 18.40 40.24 -7.84
CA GLY A 5 18.73 38.82 -8.04
C GLY A 5 18.23 37.95 -6.89
N PHE A 6 18.45 38.39 -5.65
CA PHE A 6 17.92 37.70 -4.46
C PHE A 6 16.39 37.66 -4.46
N ARG A 7 15.72 38.77 -4.78
CA ARG A 7 14.26 38.84 -4.83
C ARG A 7 13.68 37.87 -5.86
N ARG A 8 14.27 37.79 -7.06
CA ARG A 8 13.87 36.81 -8.09
C ARG A 8 14.10 35.39 -7.64
N GLN A 9 15.26 35.07 -7.07
CA GLN A 9 15.58 33.73 -6.61
C GLN A 9 14.62 33.24 -5.52
N VAL A 10 14.23 34.14 -4.59
CA VAL A 10 13.23 33.85 -3.56
C VAL A 10 11.86 33.59 -4.21
N GLN A 11 11.44 34.44 -5.15
CA GLN A 11 10.15 34.31 -5.82
C GLN A 11 10.06 33.02 -6.66
N ASP A 12 11.13 32.66 -7.37
CA ASP A 12 11.23 31.42 -8.14
C ASP A 12 11.23 30.19 -7.23
N SER A 13 11.92 30.26 -6.08
CA SER A 13 11.94 29.18 -5.09
C SER A 13 10.54 28.94 -4.50
N PHE A 14 9.82 30.01 -4.16
CA PHE A 14 8.44 29.90 -3.68
C PHE A 14 7.50 29.32 -4.74
N GLY A 15 7.66 29.72 -6.01
CA GLY A 15 6.88 29.16 -7.12
C GLY A 15 7.12 27.65 -7.29
N LYS A 16 8.38 27.21 -7.22
CA LYS A 16 8.75 25.79 -7.29
C LYS A 16 8.23 25.00 -6.09
N GLU A 17 8.39 25.51 -4.87
CA GLU A 17 7.88 24.84 -3.66
C GLU A 17 6.35 24.68 -3.72
N ALA A 18 5.62 25.70 -4.19
CA ALA A 18 4.17 25.62 -4.35
C ALA A 18 3.76 24.53 -5.35
N GLN A 19 4.49 24.39 -6.46
CA GLN A 19 4.26 23.35 -7.46
C GLN A 19 4.57 21.94 -6.92
N GLU A 20 5.66 21.78 -6.19
CA GLU A 20 6.03 20.51 -5.54
C GLU A 20 4.99 20.11 -4.49
N ARG A 21 4.55 21.05 -3.64
CA ARG A 21 3.48 20.81 -2.67
C ARG A 21 2.17 20.39 -3.34
N HIS A 22 1.83 20.98 -4.48
CA HIS A 22 0.62 20.60 -5.22
C HIS A 22 0.73 19.16 -5.74
N THR A 23 1.90 18.81 -6.29
CA THR A 23 2.20 17.46 -6.79
C THR A 23 2.13 16.43 -5.67
N LEU A 24 2.77 16.70 -4.53
CA LEU A 24 2.72 15.83 -3.35
C LEU A 24 1.29 15.64 -2.82
N THR A 25 0.50 16.72 -2.78
CA THR A 25 -0.91 16.63 -2.36
C THR A 25 -1.72 15.74 -3.30
N HIS A 26 -1.44 15.80 -4.61
CA HIS A 26 -2.08 14.95 -5.60
C HIS A 26 -1.72 13.47 -5.40
N GLU A 27 -0.44 13.15 -5.23
CA GLU A 27 0.02 11.77 -4.98
C GLU A 27 -0.56 11.19 -3.69
N ILE A 28 -0.66 11.97 -2.61
CA ILE A 28 -1.29 11.55 -1.36
C ILE A 28 -2.77 11.18 -1.58
N ARG A 29 -3.50 11.99 -2.36
CA ARG A 29 -4.91 11.69 -2.69
C ARG A 29 -5.04 10.42 -3.51
N ASN A 30 -4.14 10.20 -4.48
CA ASN A 30 -4.12 8.99 -5.29
C ASN A 30 -3.86 7.75 -4.40
N LEU A 31 -2.91 7.82 -3.47
CA LEU A 31 -2.65 6.76 -2.50
C LEU A 31 -3.84 6.48 -1.58
N GLN A 32 -4.52 7.53 -1.11
CA GLN A 32 -5.74 7.39 -0.30
C GLN A 32 -6.86 6.68 -1.08
N GLN A 33 -7.05 7.04 -2.36
CA GLN A 33 -8.02 6.40 -3.23
C GLN A 33 -7.69 4.92 -3.48
N LEU A 34 -6.42 4.62 -3.77
CA LEU A 34 -5.96 3.24 -3.98
C LEU A 34 -6.15 2.39 -2.72
N ASN A 35 -5.85 2.94 -1.55
CA ASN A 35 -6.05 2.27 -0.27
C ASN A 35 -7.54 1.96 -0.02
N ALA A 36 -8.43 2.92 -0.28
CA ALA A 36 -9.86 2.72 -0.17
C ALA A 36 -10.37 1.62 -1.13
N GLN A 37 -9.87 1.59 -2.36
CA GLN A 37 -10.19 0.54 -3.32
C GLN A 37 -9.69 -0.84 -2.85
N MET A 38 -8.44 -0.93 -2.39
CA MET A 38 -7.88 -2.18 -1.84
C MET A 38 -8.67 -2.69 -0.64
N ALA A 39 -9.10 -1.80 0.26
CA ALA A 39 -9.93 -2.17 1.40
C ALA A 39 -11.29 -2.72 0.94
N GLN A 40 -11.90 -2.10 -0.07
CA GLN A 40 -13.16 -2.58 -0.64
C GLN A 40 -13.02 -3.92 -1.34
N GLU A 41 -11.93 -4.12 -2.10
CA GLU A 41 -11.61 -5.40 -2.74
C GLU A 41 -11.36 -6.50 -1.71
N ALA A 42 -10.66 -6.20 -0.60
CA ALA A 42 -10.48 -7.14 0.51
C ALA A 42 -11.81 -7.50 1.19
N ILE A 43 -12.73 -6.53 1.37
CA ILE A 43 -14.07 -6.80 1.89
C ILE A 43 -14.88 -7.68 0.92
N ASN A 44 -14.81 -7.39 -0.37
CA ASN A 44 -15.51 -8.18 -1.39
C ASN A 44 -14.94 -9.60 -1.48
N LEU A 45 -13.62 -9.72 -1.40
CA LEU A 45 -12.91 -10.99 -1.35
C LEU A 45 -13.32 -11.77 -0.10
N THR A 46 -13.19 -11.20 1.11
CA THR A 46 -13.64 -11.87 2.36
C THR A 46 -15.11 -12.28 2.34
N ARG A 47 -16.00 -11.50 1.72
CA ARG A 47 -17.41 -11.89 1.52
C ARG A 47 -17.57 -13.06 0.55
N ALA A 48 -16.85 -13.05 -0.57
CA ALA A 48 -16.84 -14.15 -1.53
C ALA A 48 -16.29 -15.43 -0.89
N LEU A 49 -15.24 -15.30 -0.07
CA LEU A 49 -14.63 -16.40 0.66
C LEU A 49 -15.53 -16.96 1.77
N LYS A 50 -16.32 -16.11 2.44
CA LYS A 50 -17.29 -16.55 3.47
C LYS A 50 -18.45 -17.36 2.89
N GLY A 51 -18.72 -17.26 1.58
CA GLY A 51 -19.74 -18.07 0.89
C GLY A 51 -19.29 -19.49 0.55
N ASP A 52 -17.99 -19.78 0.58
CA ASP A 52 -17.41 -21.07 0.24
C ASP A 52 -16.34 -21.44 1.29
N ASN A 53 -16.72 -22.31 2.24
CA ASN A 53 -15.89 -22.71 3.39
C ASN A 53 -14.47 -23.14 2.99
N LYS A 54 -14.28 -23.72 1.80
CA LYS A 54 -12.96 -24.13 1.29
C LYS A 54 -12.09 -22.91 0.99
N THR A 55 -12.67 -21.87 0.43
CA THR A 55 -11.93 -20.65 0.08
C THR A 55 -11.60 -19.81 1.32
N GLN A 56 -12.47 -19.79 2.35
CA GLN A 56 -12.13 -19.21 3.65
C GLN A 56 -10.94 -19.91 4.32
N GLY A 57 -10.91 -21.26 4.30
CA GLY A 57 -9.77 -22.04 4.80
C GLY A 57 -8.47 -21.73 4.06
N ASN A 58 -8.52 -21.71 2.73
CA ASN A 58 -7.37 -21.36 1.88
C ASN A 58 -6.85 -19.95 2.18
N TRP A 59 -7.72 -18.99 2.45
CA TRP A 59 -7.29 -17.63 2.78
C TRP A 59 -6.68 -17.50 4.17
N GLY A 60 -7.15 -18.30 5.13
CA GLY A 60 -6.51 -18.46 6.44
C GLY A 60 -5.06 -18.95 6.29
N GLU A 61 -4.83 -19.96 5.45
CA GLU A 61 -3.51 -20.49 5.13
C GLU A 61 -2.61 -19.45 4.44
N VAL A 62 -3.14 -18.64 3.51
CA VAL A 62 -2.37 -17.55 2.85
C VAL A 62 -1.91 -16.49 3.86
N VAL A 63 -2.79 -16.10 4.79
CA VAL A 63 -2.43 -15.14 5.85
C VAL A 63 -1.40 -15.74 6.80
N LEU A 64 -1.57 -17.01 7.18
CA LEU A 64 -0.63 -17.74 8.02
C LEU A 64 0.76 -17.79 7.38
N THR A 65 0.84 -18.14 6.10
CA THR A 65 2.10 -18.16 5.31
C THR A 65 2.80 -16.81 5.38
N ARG A 66 2.08 -15.71 5.08
CA ARG A 66 2.66 -14.36 5.10
C ARG A 66 3.18 -13.94 6.48
N VAL A 67 2.51 -14.34 7.56
CA VAL A 67 2.96 -14.06 8.93
C VAL A 67 4.23 -14.85 9.27
N LEU A 68 4.31 -16.11 8.83
CA LEU A 68 5.47 -16.97 9.06
C LEU A 68 6.69 -16.48 8.26
N GLU A 69 6.51 -16.12 6.99
CA GLU A 69 7.56 -15.51 6.16
C GLU A 69 8.06 -14.17 6.73
N ALA A 70 7.13 -13.30 7.14
CA ALA A 70 7.48 -12.02 7.78
C ALA A 70 8.23 -12.20 9.10
N SER A 71 8.04 -13.35 9.77
CA SER A 71 8.77 -13.74 10.98
C SER A 71 10.12 -14.42 10.68
N GLY A 72 10.49 -14.57 9.41
CA GLY A 72 11.76 -15.14 8.96
C GLY A 72 11.77 -16.67 8.84
N LEU A 73 10.61 -17.33 8.90
CA LEU A 73 10.49 -18.79 8.78
C LEU A 73 10.42 -19.18 7.29
N ARG A 74 11.01 -20.31 6.90
CA ARG A 74 11.00 -20.82 5.52
C ARG A 74 10.07 -22.02 5.39
N GLU A 75 9.24 -21.98 4.35
CA GLU A 75 8.34 -23.09 4.01
C GLU A 75 9.16 -24.35 3.65
N GLY A 76 8.72 -25.51 4.12
CA GLY A 76 9.39 -26.81 3.92
C GLY A 76 10.60 -27.05 4.85
N TYR A 77 10.94 -26.10 5.72
CA TYR A 77 11.98 -26.26 6.75
C TYR A 77 11.43 -25.99 8.14
N GLU A 78 10.92 -24.78 8.36
CA GLU A 78 10.41 -24.35 9.66
C GLU A 78 8.89 -24.39 9.76
N TYR A 79 8.17 -24.42 8.64
CA TYR A 79 6.72 -24.65 8.60
C TYR A 79 6.27 -25.30 7.29
N GLU A 80 5.09 -25.91 7.31
CA GLU A 80 4.38 -26.40 6.12
C GLU A 80 2.94 -25.87 6.17
N THR A 81 2.41 -25.50 5.01
CA THR A 81 1.02 -25.08 4.85
C THR A 81 0.13 -26.29 4.59
N GLN A 82 -1.16 -26.21 4.94
CA GLN A 82 -2.08 -27.29 4.58
C GLN A 82 -2.30 -27.30 3.06
N VAL A 83 -2.00 -28.45 2.43
CA VAL A 83 -2.30 -28.68 1.02
C VAL A 83 -3.79 -28.98 0.87
N SER A 84 -4.55 -28.03 0.34
CA SER A 84 -5.97 -28.23 0.05
C SER A 84 -6.16 -29.23 -1.09
N ILE A 85 -6.69 -30.43 -0.79
CA ILE A 85 -7.30 -31.35 -1.78
C ILE A 85 -8.69 -30.82 -2.14
#